data_AF-A0A938WMZ3-F1
#
_entry.id   AF-A0A938WMZ3-F1
#
_cell.length_a   1.000
_cell.length_b   1.000
_cell.length_c   1.000
_cell.angle_alpha   90.00
_cell.angle_beta   90.00
_cell.angle_gamma   90.00
#
_symmetry.space_group_name_H-M   'P 1'
#
loop_
_entity.id
_entity.type
_entity.pdbx_description
1 polymer ?
#
loop_
_entity_poly.entity_id
_entity_poly.type
_entity_poly.pdbx_seq_one_letter_code
_entity_poly.pdbx_strand_id
1 'polypeptide(L)'
;MNTNINIDAVMKCCETNGWEVRADRQGKDVIFEFCKFTPAGQDFGFSTSMKGNCIDSLADDIEDYYEGLDPDYEASLWIGKDGHGRRGAPYHIKDIVADMEKAEEMVYRLLEAIRGIA
;
A
#
# COMPACT_ATOMS: atom_id res chain seq x y z
N MET A 1 18.92 -11.84 7.01
CA MET A 1 18.98 -12.39 8.39
C MET A 1 17.54 -12.41 8.83
N ASN A 2 16.95 -13.55 9.20
CA ASN A 2 15.54 -13.58 9.62
C ASN A 2 15.41 -12.97 11.02
N THR A 3 15.28 -11.65 11.09
CA THR A 3 14.98 -10.94 12.33
C THR A 3 13.51 -11.22 12.65
N ASN A 4 13.25 -11.95 13.75
CA ASN A 4 11.90 -12.06 14.30
C ASN A 4 11.50 -10.67 14.81
N ILE A 5 10.71 -9.94 14.04
CA ILE A 5 10.24 -8.59 14.39
C ILE A 5 8.85 -8.69 15.01
N ASN A 6 8.62 -7.87 16.04
CA ASN A 6 7.30 -7.75 16.66
C ASN A 6 6.34 -7.05 15.68
N ILE A 7 5.15 -7.61 15.47
CA ILE A 7 4.06 -7.01 14.68
C ILE A 7 3.83 -5.54 15.09
N ASP A 8 3.94 -5.23 16.38
CA ASP A 8 3.77 -3.86 16.89
C ASP A 8 4.79 -2.87 16.29
N ALA A 9 6.02 -3.33 16.02
CA ALA A 9 7.06 -2.49 15.42
C ALA A 9 6.75 -2.18 13.95
N VAL A 10 6.25 -3.18 13.22
CA VAL A 10 5.74 -3.01 11.85
C VAL A 10 4.59 -2.02 11.85
N MET A 11 3.57 -2.24 12.69
CA MET A 11 2.40 -1.38 12.78
C MET A 11 2.79 0.08 13.06
N LYS A 12 3.65 0.30 14.06
CA LYS A 12 4.14 1.64 14.41
C LYS A 12 4.91 2.30 13.27
N CYS A 13 5.70 1.54 12.51
CA CYS A 13 6.40 2.05 11.33
C CYS A 13 5.40 2.54 10.27
N CYS A 14 4.38 1.75 9.96
CA CYS A 14 3.34 2.09 9.00
C CYS A 14 2.56 3.35 9.43
N GLU A 15 2.13 3.41 10.69
CA GLU A 15 1.42 4.56 11.27
C GLU A 15 2.26 5.84 11.24
N THR A 16 3.56 5.74 11.52
CA THR A 16 4.50 6.88 11.43
C THR A 16 4.64 7.39 10.00
N ASN A 17 4.48 6.50 9.01
CA ASN A 17 4.43 6.84 7.59
C ASN A 17 3.02 7.24 7.11
N GLY A 18 2.07 7.41 8.03
CA GLY A 18 0.72 7.91 7.77
C GLY A 18 -0.24 6.87 7.20
N TRP A 19 0.04 5.59 7.35
CA TRP A 19 -0.87 4.50 6.99
C TRP A 19 -1.75 4.11 8.17
N GLU A 20 -3.04 3.87 7.93
CA GLU A 20 -3.82 2.99 8.79
C GLU A 20 -3.42 1.55 8.48
N VAL A 21 -3.16 0.75 9.52
CA VAL A 21 -2.72 -0.63 9.35
C VAL A 21 -3.50 -1.55 10.27
N ARG A 22 -3.89 -2.71 9.74
CA ARG A 22 -4.47 -3.81 10.50
C ARG A 22 -3.64 -5.06 10.28
N ALA A 23 -3.52 -5.88 11.31
CA ALA A 23 -2.78 -7.13 11.24
C ALA A 23 -3.66 -8.26 11.78
N ASP A 24 -3.81 -9.33 10.99
CA ASP A 24 -4.55 -10.54 11.36
C ASP A 24 -3.64 -11.77 11.29
N ARG A 25 -3.62 -12.57 12.36
CA ARG A 25 -2.73 -13.74 12.44
C ARG A 25 -3.44 -14.97 11.88
N GLN A 26 -2.88 -15.52 10.80
CA GLN A 26 -3.38 -16.73 10.14
C GLN A 26 -2.36 -17.86 10.27
N GLY A 27 -2.44 -18.59 11.38
CA GLY A 27 -1.49 -19.65 11.71
C GLY A 27 -0.08 -19.11 11.94
N LYS A 28 0.85 -19.44 11.04
CA LYS A 28 2.25 -18.97 11.10
C LYS A 28 2.46 -17.62 10.42
N ASP A 29 1.49 -17.19 9.63
CA ASP A 29 1.58 -15.98 8.82
C ASP A 29 0.76 -14.87 9.46
N VAL A 30 1.07 -13.62 9.10
CA VAL A 30 0.35 -12.43 9.52
C VAL A 30 -0.04 -11.66 8.26
N ILE A 31 -1.32 -11.45 8.05
CA ILE A 31 -1.83 -10.64 6.95
C ILE A 31 -1.92 -9.20 7.42
N PHE A 32 -1.30 -8.30 6.67
CA PHE A 32 -1.39 -6.87 6.88
C PHE A 32 -2.34 -6.27 5.84
N GLU A 33 -3.22 -5.38 6.29
CA GLU A 33 -4.04 -4.51 5.44
C GLU A 33 -3.57 -3.08 5.68
N PHE A 34 -3.11 -2.40 4.62
CA PHE A 34 -2.66 -1.02 4.65
C PHE A 34 -3.68 -0.14 3.95
N CYS A 35 -4.10 0.93 4.60
CA CYS A 35 -5.04 1.90 4.05
C CYS A 35 -4.49 3.32 4.21
N LYS A 36 -4.62 4.14 3.16
CA LYS A 36 -4.23 5.55 3.19
C LYS A 36 -4.96 6.32 2.10
N PHE A 37 -5.33 7.56 2.37
CA PHE A 37 -5.84 8.43 1.32
C PHE A 37 -4.71 8.89 0.40
N THR A 38 -4.97 8.86 -0.90
CA THR A 38 -4.10 9.51 -1.89
C THR A 38 -4.17 11.04 -1.74
N PRO A 39 -3.26 11.81 -2.37
CA PRO A 39 -3.32 13.27 -2.36
C PRO A 39 -4.66 13.87 -2.85
N ALA A 40 -5.33 13.24 -3.82
CA ALA A 40 -6.65 13.64 -4.28
C ALA A 40 -7.80 13.15 -3.39
N GLY A 41 -7.50 12.41 -2.32
CA GLY A 41 -8.48 11.93 -1.34
C GLY A 41 -9.17 10.61 -1.72
N GLN A 42 -8.61 9.84 -2.66
CA GLN A 42 -9.12 8.51 -3.03
C GLN A 42 -8.72 7.49 -1.94
N ASP A 43 -9.60 6.53 -1.63
CA ASP A 43 -9.31 5.49 -0.66
C ASP A 43 -8.39 4.43 -1.28
N PHE A 44 -7.11 4.48 -0.94
CA PHE A 44 -6.13 3.50 -1.42
C PHE A 44 -5.82 2.48 -0.33
N GLY A 45 -5.76 1.21 -0.71
CA GLY A 45 -5.34 0.18 0.22
C GLY A 45 -5.01 -1.14 -0.46
N PHE A 46 -4.19 -1.93 0.21
CA PHE A 46 -3.73 -3.23 -0.27
C PHE A 46 -3.39 -4.16 0.90
N SER A 47 -3.25 -5.45 0.60
CA SER A 47 -2.92 -6.46 1.60
C SER A 47 -1.68 -7.24 1.21
N THR A 48 -0.85 -7.56 2.21
CA THR A 48 0.34 -8.42 2.07
C THR A 48 0.48 -9.36 3.26
N SER A 49 1.42 -10.28 3.17
CA SER A 49 1.61 -11.39 4.11
C SER A 49 3.05 -11.43 4.63
N MET A 50 3.19 -11.48 5.95
CA MET A 50 4.45 -11.76 6.63
C MET A 50 4.48 -13.24 7.02
N LYS A 51 5.45 -13.99 6.48
CA LYS A 51 5.59 -15.44 6.70
C LYS A 51 6.52 -15.73 7.87
N GLY A 52 6.04 -16.49 8.84
CA GLY A 52 6.85 -16.95 9.97
C GLY A 52 7.52 -15.82 10.78
N ASN A 53 6.86 -14.66 10.89
CA ASN A 53 7.40 -13.43 11.51
C ASN A 53 8.72 -12.91 10.88
N CYS A 54 8.95 -13.19 9.58
CA CYS A 54 10.12 -12.73 8.86
C CYS A 54 9.84 -11.39 8.16
N ILE A 55 10.52 -10.33 8.56
CA ILE A 55 10.34 -9.00 7.95
C ILE A 55 10.68 -8.99 6.45
N ASP A 56 11.71 -9.74 6.05
CA ASP A 56 12.13 -9.85 4.64
C ASP A 56 10.96 -10.38 3.80
N SER A 57 10.22 -11.38 4.31
CA SER A 57 9.06 -11.92 3.58
C SER A 57 7.90 -10.93 3.43
N LEU A 58 7.74 -10.01 4.39
CA LEU A 58 6.76 -8.92 4.27
C LEU A 58 7.22 -7.89 3.24
N ALA A 59 8.52 -7.54 3.26
CA ALA A 59 9.10 -6.61 2.31
C ALA A 59 9.02 -7.15 0.87
N ASP A 60 9.33 -8.43 0.67
CA ASP A 60 9.21 -9.11 -0.62
C ASP A 60 7.77 -9.04 -1.16
N ASP A 61 6.76 -9.31 -0.31
CA ASP A 61 5.34 -9.28 -0.75
C ASP A 61 4.84 -7.85 -1.02
N ILE A 62 5.39 -6.83 -0.33
CA ILE A 62 5.14 -5.41 -0.66
C ILE A 62 5.83 -5.02 -1.97
N GLU A 63 7.04 -5.51 -2.22
CA GLU A 63 7.76 -5.29 -3.47
C GLU A 63 7.04 -5.93 -4.65
N ASP A 64 6.57 -7.18 -4.51
CA ASP A 64 5.76 -7.86 -5.53
C ASP A 64 4.48 -7.05 -5.85
N TYR A 65 3.80 -6.51 -4.83
CA TYR A 65 2.64 -5.64 -5.04
C TYR A 65 3.03 -4.33 -5.74
N TYR A 66 4.15 -3.70 -5.34
CA TYR A 66 4.66 -2.48 -5.94
C TYR A 66 5.02 -2.65 -7.42
N GLU A 67 5.78 -3.69 -7.77
CA GLU A 67 6.18 -3.97 -9.16
C GLU A 67 4.99 -4.34 -10.06
N GLY A 68 3.92 -4.87 -9.48
CA GLY A 68 2.67 -5.18 -10.17
C GLY A 68 1.67 -4.04 -10.23
N LEU A 69 1.90 -2.93 -9.54
CA LEU A 69 0.99 -1.79 -9.51
C LEU A 69 1.07 -1.04 -10.84
N ASP A 70 -0.08 -0.89 -11.50
CA ASP A 70 -0.22 -0.14 -12.74
C ASP A 70 -1.08 1.10 -12.47
N PRO A 71 -0.49 2.31 -12.40
CA PRO A 71 -1.23 3.54 -12.14
C PRO A 71 -2.34 3.82 -13.17
N ASP A 72 -2.16 3.42 -14.43
CA ASP A 72 -3.18 3.60 -15.47
C ASP A 72 -4.36 2.66 -15.24
N TYR A 73 -4.07 1.40 -14.90
CA TYR A 73 -5.11 0.44 -14.53
C TYR A 73 -5.89 0.89 -13.29
N GLU A 74 -5.20 1.29 -12.23
CA GLU A 74 -5.84 1.79 -11.01
C GLU A 74 -6.68 3.03 -11.30
N ALA A 75 -6.15 3.98 -12.08
CA ALA A 75 -6.88 5.18 -12.48
C ALA A 75 -8.16 4.83 -13.25
N SER A 76 -8.13 3.79 -14.09
CA SER A 76 -9.29 3.35 -14.87
C SER A 76 -10.48 2.96 -13.99
N LEU A 77 -10.24 2.45 -12.77
CA LEU A 77 -11.30 2.10 -11.81
C LEU A 77 -12.05 3.35 -11.31
N TRP A 78 -11.46 4.52 -11.44
CA TRP A 78 -11.97 5.82 -11.01
C TRP A 78 -12.53 6.67 -12.15
N ILE A 79 -12.52 6.16 -13.38
CA ILE A 79 -13.11 6.83 -14.54
C ILE A 79 -14.58 6.40 -14.72
N GLY A 80 -15.45 7.39 -14.84
CA GLY A 80 -16.87 7.24 -15.13
C GLY A 80 -17.14 6.97 -16.62
N LYS A 81 -18.38 6.58 -16.92
CA LYS A 81 -18.80 6.29 -18.30
C LYS A 81 -18.80 7.53 -19.21
N ASP A 82 -18.80 8.72 -18.62
CA ASP A 82 -18.70 10.01 -19.29
C ASP A 82 -17.24 10.44 -19.57
N GLY A 83 -16.26 9.64 -19.17
CA GLY A 83 -14.84 9.93 -19.38
C GLY A 83 -14.22 10.84 -18.30
N HIS A 84 -14.89 11.02 -17.16
CA HIS A 84 -14.43 11.88 -16.07
C HIS A 84 -14.33 11.12 -14.74
N GLY A 85 -13.64 11.70 -13.76
CA GLY A 85 -13.54 11.08 -12.44
C GLY A 85 -14.90 10.83 -11.78
N ARG A 86 -15.02 9.69 -11.11
CA ARG A 86 -16.20 9.30 -10.31
C ARG A 86 -15.83 9.14 -8.85
N ARG A 87 -16.85 9.10 -7.98
CA ARG A 87 -16.70 8.75 -6.55
C ARG A 87 -15.69 9.62 -5.78
N GLY A 88 -15.56 10.89 -6.16
CA GLY A 88 -14.65 11.85 -5.52
C GLY A 88 -13.27 11.94 -6.17
N ALA A 89 -12.96 11.13 -7.19
CA ALA A 89 -11.74 11.29 -7.97
C ALA A 89 -11.73 12.61 -8.77
N PRO A 90 -10.53 13.11 -9.13
CA PRO A 90 -10.38 14.31 -9.96
C PRO A 90 -11.16 14.25 -11.29
N TYR A 91 -11.70 15.39 -11.73
CA TYR A 91 -12.54 15.43 -12.94
C TYR A 91 -11.80 15.04 -14.23
N HIS A 92 -10.54 15.46 -14.38
CA HIS A 92 -9.75 15.14 -15.56
C HIS A 92 -8.97 13.84 -15.37
N ILE A 93 -9.01 12.95 -16.37
CA ILE A 93 -8.31 11.65 -16.35
C ILE A 93 -6.82 11.81 -15.98
N LYS A 94 -6.13 12.81 -16.55
CA LYS A 94 -4.72 13.07 -16.25
C LYS A 94 -4.44 13.29 -14.76
N ASP A 95 -5.39 13.89 -14.03
CA ASP A 95 -5.24 14.20 -12.61
C ASP A 95 -5.51 12.96 -11.75
N ILE A 96 -6.33 12.02 -12.26
CA ILE A 96 -6.53 10.70 -11.65
C ILE A 96 -5.26 9.84 -11.81
N VAL A 97 -4.69 9.80 -13.01
CA VAL A 97 -3.44 9.07 -13.28
C VAL A 97 -2.31 9.62 -12.41
N ALA A 98 -2.14 10.94 -12.38
CA ALA A 98 -1.15 11.58 -11.51
C ALA A 98 -1.36 11.25 -10.02
N ASP A 99 -2.60 11.07 -9.58
CA ASP A 99 -2.88 10.65 -8.20
C ASP A 99 -2.51 9.19 -7.94
N MET A 100 -2.70 8.28 -8.91
CA MET A 100 -2.29 6.89 -8.79
C MET A 100 -0.77 6.71 -8.89
N GLU A 101 -0.06 7.54 -9.66
CA GLU A 101 1.41 7.63 -9.62
C GLU A 101 1.89 8.05 -8.21
N LYS A 102 1.14 8.91 -7.51
CA LYS A 102 1.43 9.23 -6.11
C LYS A 102 1.11 8.09 -5.16
N ALA A 103 0.06 7.30 -5.42
CA ALA A 103 -0.20 6.07 -4.66
C ALA A 103 0.95 5.07 -4.82
N GLU A 104 1.47 4.88 -6.02
CA GLU A 104 2.65 4.08 -6.30
C GLU A 104 3.88 4.56 -5.50
N GLU A 105 4.17 5.88 -5.53
CA GLU A 105 5.23 6.48 -4.72
C GLU A 105 5.03 6.24 -3.21
N MET A 106 3.78 6.24 -2.74
CA MET A 106 3.44 5.97 -1.33
C MET A 106 3.78 4.52 -0.94
N VAL A 107 3.49 3.55 -1.81
CA VAL A 107 3.82 2.12 -1.61
C VAL A 107 5.34 1.94 -1.58
N TYR A 108 6.06 2.53 -2.53
CA TYR A 108 7.53 2.47 -2.56
C TYR A 108 8.16 3.01 -1.27
N ARG A 109 7.67 4.15 -0.76
CA ARG A 109 8.15 4.70 0.52
C ARG A 109 7.83 3.80 1.71
N LEU A 110 6.68 3.14 1.69
CA LEU A 110 6.34 2.15 2.72
C LEU A 110 7.32 0.96 2.67
N LEU A 111 7.62 0.43 1.48
CA LEU A 111 8.60 -0.65 1.29
C LEU A 111 9.97 -0.28 1.88
N GLU A 112 10.50 0.90 1.55
CA GLU A 112 11.77 1.38 2.09
C GLU A 112 11.73 1.51 3.62
N ALA A 113 10.61 1.99 4.17
CA ALA A 113 10.44 2.09 5.62
C ALA A 113 10.40 0.71 6.31
N ILE A 114 9.74 -0.28 5.69
CA ILE A 114 9.69 -1.66 6.19
C ILE A 114 11.08 -2.31 6.15
N ARG A 115 11.84 -2.12 5.06
CA ARG A 115 13.23 -2.59 4.94
C ARG A 115 14.15 -1.97 5.98
N GLY A 116 13.81 -0.78 6.49
CA GLY A 116 14.55 -0.08 7.54
C GLY A 116 14.32 -0.56 8.98
N ILE A 117 13.41 -1.52 9.24
CA ILE A 117 13.04 -1.95 10.62
C ILE A 117 14.11 -2.85 11.30
N ALA A 118 15.31 -2.98 10.70
CA ALA A 118 16.41 -3.83 11.18
C ALA A 118 16.70 -3.80 12.69
#